data_AF-A0A093FT00-F1
#
_entry.id   AF-A0A093FT00-F1
#
_cell.length_a   1.000
_cell.length_b   1.000
_cell.length_c   1.000
_cell.angle_alpha   90.00
_cell.angle_beta   90.00
_cell.angle_gamma   90.00
#
_symmetry.space_group_name_H-M   'P 1'
#
loop_
_entity.id
_entity.type
_entity.pdbx_description
1 polymer ?
#
loop_
_entity_poly.entity_id
_entity_poly.type
_entity_poly.pdbx_seq_one_letter_code
_entity_poly.pdbx_strand_id
1 'polypeptide(L)'
;RYVAICQPLHYGTLLGSRACVHMAAAAWGTALLNSLLHTANTFSLPLCQGNVVNQFFCEIPQILKLSCSDSDLRKFGLLLVSICVAFGCFVLIMLSYV
;
A
#
# COMPACT_ATOMS: atom_id res chain seq x y z
N ARG A 1 -10.35 -17.93 -7.18
CA ARG A 1 -11.61 -18.71 -7.30
C ARG A 1 -11.63 -19.54 -8.57
N TYR A 2 -11.23 -18.94 -9.70
CA TYR A 2 -11.11 -19.60 -11.00
C TYR A 2 -10.52 -21.01 -10.97
N VAL A 3 -9.34 -21.21 -10.36
CA VAL A 3 -8.66 -22.51 -10.30
C VAL A 3 -9.53 -23.62 -9.68
N ALA A 4 -10.38 -23.30 -8.70
CA ALA A 4 -11.28 -24.28 -8.09
C ALA A 4 -12.42 -24.71 -9.03
N ILE A 5 -12.85 -23.81 -9.91
CA ILE A 5 -13.98 -24.01 -10.83
C ILE A 5 -13.50 -24.67 -12.12
N CYS A 6 -12.43 -24.14 -12.71
CA CYS A 6 -11.95 -24.57 -14.03
C CYS A 6 -10.96 -25.73 -13.98
N GLN A 7 -10.31 -25.98 -12.83
CA GLN A 7 -9.34 -27.07 -12.67
C GLN A 7 -9.44 -27.80 -11.31
N PRO A 8 -10.61 -28.37 -10.96
CA PRO A 8 -10.86 -28.97 -9.64
C PRO A 8 -9.88 -30.10 -9.28
N LEU A 9 -9.47 -30.95 -10.23
CA LEU A 9 -8.52 -32.04 -9.99
C LEU A 9 -7.11 -31.55 -9.63
N HIS A 10 -6.71 -30.39 -10.13
CA HIS A 10 -5.39 -29.81 -9.91
C HIS A 10 -5.42 -28.68 -8.85
N TYR A 11 -6.58 -28.36 -8.29
CA TYR A 11 -6.72 -27.32 -7.28
C TYR A 11 -5.86 -27.59 -6.04
N GLY A 12 -5.78 -28.83 -5.58
CA GLY A 12 -4.98 -29.19 -4.41
C GLY A 12 -3.46 -29.06 -4.62
N THR A 13 -2.99 -29.23 -5.87
CA THR A 13 -1.58 -29.10 -6.22
C THR A 13 -1.19 -27.66 -6.55
N LEU A 14 -2.05 -26.90 -7.24
CA LEU A 14 -1.82 -25.48 -7.53
C LEU A 14 -2.09 -24.57 -6.31
N LEU A 15 -3.14 -24.84 -5.55
CA LEU A 15 -3.60 -24.03 -4.41
C LEU A 15 -3.42 -24.77 -3.08
N GLY A 16 -2.21 -25.29 -2.86
CA GLY A 16 -1.84 -25.91 -1.59
C GLY A 16 -1.72 -24.89 -0.43
N SER A 17 -1.66 -25.40 0.80
CA SER A 17 -1.52 -24.59 2.02
C SER A 17 -0.35 -23.58 1.95
N ARG A 18 0.80 -24.01 1.42
CA ARG A 18 1.96 -23.13 1.21
C ARG A 18 1.66 -21.97 0.26
N ALA A 19 1.03 -22.22 -0.88
CA ALA A 19 0.67 -21.17 -1.83
C ALA A 19 -0.27 -20.15 -1.18
N CYS A 20 -1.23 -20.63 -0.38
CA CYS A 20 -2.16 -19.76 0.36
C CYS A 20 -1.43 -18.87 1.38
N VAL A 21 -0.50 -19.44 2.15
CA VAL A 21 0.32 -18.70 3.11
C VAL A 21 1.20 -17.66 2.41
N HIS A 22 1.82 -18.01 1.27
CA HIS A 22 2.62 -17.05 0.50
C HIS A 22 1.79 -15.90 -0.06
N MET A 23 0.62 -16.18 -0.63
CA MET A 23 -0.29 -15.14 -1.13
C MET A 23 -0.77 -14.24 0.01
N ALA A 24 -1.11 -14.80 1.17
CA ALA A 24 -1.47 -14.03 2.36
C ALA A 24 -0.28 -13.17 2.82
N ALA A 25 0.90 -13.74 2.98
CA ALA A 25 2.09 -12.99 3.41
C ALA A 25 2.42 -11.83 2.44
N ALA A 26 2.29 -12.04 1.13
CA ALA A 26 2.49 -10.98 0.13
C ALA A 26 1.43 -9.87 0.25
N ALA A 27 0.15 -10.23 0.41
CA ALA A 27 -0.93 -9.26 0.58
C ALA A 27 -0.77 -8.44 1.87
N TRP A 28 -0.47 -9.10 2.99
CA TRP A 28 -0.25 -8.43 4.28
C TRP A 28 1.02 -7.57 4.25
N GLY A 29 2.11 -8.08 3.67
CA GLY A 29 3.38 -7.34 3.55
C GLY A 29 3.24 -6.08 2.71
N THR A 30 2.56 -6.16 1.55
CA THR A 30 2.30 -4.99 0.70
C THR A 30 1.40 -3.95 1.38
N ALA A 31 0.36 -4.39 2.09
CA ALA A 31 -0.51 -3.49 2.85
C ALA A 31 0.23 -2.78 4.00
N LEU A 32 1.06 -3.51 4.75
CA LEU A 32 1.89 -2.95 5.80
C LEU A 32 2.89 -1.94 5.24
N LEU A 33 3.64 -2.30 4.20
CA LEU A 33 4.60 -1.39 3.55
C LEU A 33 3.91 -0.12 3.04
N ASN A 34 2.75 -0.24 2.39
CA ASN A 34 1.99 0.93 1.93
C ASN A 34 1.57 1.83 3.10
N SER A 35 1.09 1.24 4.21
CA SER A 35 0.67 1.98 5.40
C SER A 35 1.84 2.64 6.12
N LEU A 36 2.97 1.94 6.27
CA LEU A 36 4.20 2.49 6.82
C LEU A 36 4.74 3.61 5.94
N LEU A 37 4.76 3.43 4.62
CA LEU A 37 5.19 4.45 3.68
C LEU A 37 4.33 5.70 3.83
N HIS A 38 2.99 5.55 3.88
CA HIS A 38 2.09 6.69 4.03
C HIS A 38 2.24 7.40 5.39
N THR A 39 2.38 6.63 6.47
CA THR A 39 2.55 7.14 7.83
C THR A 39 3.91 7.81 8.01
N ALA A 40 5.00 7.13 7.67
CA ALA A 40 6.37 7.67 7.75
C ALA A 40 6.52 8.93 6.89
N ASN A 41 5.92 8.97 5.70
CA ASN A 41 5.92 10.19 4.88
C ASN A 41 5.12 11.33 5.51
N THR A 42 4.06 11.05 6.27
CA THR A 42 3.29 12.06 7.00
C THR A 42 4.08 12.59 8.20
N PHE A 43 4.79 11.72 8.92
CA PHE A 43 5.57 12.07 10.11
C PHE A 43 6.99 12.60 9.82
N SER A 44 7.55 12.33 8.63
CA SER A 44 8.91 12.72 8.23
C SER A 44 8.94 14.00 7.37
N LEU A 45 7.92 14.87 7.46
CA LEU A 45 8.04 16.24 6.95
C LEU A 45 8.85 17.06 7.96
N PRO A 46 10.03 17.60 7.62
CA PRO A 46 10.74 18.50 8.51
C PRO A 46 9.92 19.79 8.61
N LEU A 47 9.38 20.08 9.79
CA LEU A 47 8.81 21.39 10.08
C LEU A 47 9.95 22.39 10.13
N CYS A 48 10.07 23.24 9.11
CA CYS A 48 11.11 24.28 9.05
C CYS A 48 10.90 25.44 10.04
N GLN A 49 9.90 25.38 10.92
CA GLN A 49 9.62 26.46 11.84
C GLN A 49 9.22 25.96 13.23
N GLY A 50 10.21 25.95 14.13
CA GLY A 50 10.00 26.17 15.57
C GLY A 50 9.43 24.99 16.37
N ASN A 51 10.20 24.60 17.37
CA ASN A 51 9.94 23.56 18.36
C ASN A 51 8.73 23.86 19.29
N VAL A 52 7.50 23.88 18.77
CA VAL A 52 6.24 23.84 19.55
C VAL A 52 5.07 23.43 18.65
N VAL A 53 4.86 22.12 18.46
CA VAL A 53 3.61 21.62 17.88
C VAL A 53 2.84 20.89 18.97
N ASN A 54 1.95 21.64 19.63
CA ASN A 54 0.98 21.08 20.55
C ASN A 54 0.04 20.15 19.79
N GLN A 55 0.35 18.85 19.86
CA GLN A 55 -0.54 17.70 20.04
C GLN A 55 -2.05 17.91 19.81
N PHE A 56 -2.53 18.32 18.63
CA PHE A 56 -3.92 18.10 18.21
C PHE A 56 -4.03 18.13 16.69
N PHE A 57 -3.87 16.99 16.00
CA PHE A 57 -4.32 16.90 14.61
C PHE A 57 -5.08 15.59 14.39
N CYS A 58 -6.38 15.67 14.61
CA CYS A 58 -7.40 14.75 14.11
C CYS A 58 -7.88 15.18 12.69
N GLU A 59 -7.13 16.01 11.96
CA GLU A 59 -7.47 16.42 10.59
C GLU A 59 -6.21 16.62 9.74
N ILE A 60 -6.11 15.85 8.66
CA ILE A 60 -4.96 15.70 7.77
C ILE A 60 -4.71 16.87 6.77
N PRO A 61 -5.61 17.86 6.48
CA PRO A 61 -5.48 18.62 5.24
C PRO A 61 -4.54 19.83 5.29
N GLN A 62 -4.10 20.31 6.47
CA GLN A 62 -3.41 21.62 6.57
C GLN A 62 -1.87 21.56 6.60
N ILE A 63 -1.28 20.36 6.70
CA ILE A 63 0.18 20.17 6.82
C ILE A 63 0.90 20.29 5.45
N LEU A 64 0.16 20.32 4.34
CA LEU A 64 0.72 20.34 2.97
C LEU A 64 1.22 21.72 2.50
N LYS A 65 0.91 22.81 3.24
CA LYS A 65 1.24 24.18 2.83
C LYS A 65 2.57 24.73 3.34
N LEU A 66 3.29 24.02 4.21
CA LEU A 66 4.42 24.59 4.97
C LEU A 66 5.75 23.79 4.93
N SER A 67 5.98 22.94 3.93
CA SER A 67 7.28 22.26 3.77
C SER A 67 8.18 23.02 2.79
N CYS A 68 9.29 23.57 3.27
CA CYS A 68 10.31 24.21 2.43
C CYS A 68 11.02 23.18 1.54
N SER A 69 10.92 23.41 0.22
CA SER A 69 11.70 22.84 -0.88
C SER A 69 11.51 21.35 -1.22
N ASP A 70 11.03 21.12 -2.45
CA ASP A 70 11.04 19.89 -3.25
C ASP A 70 10.42 18.62 -2.66
N SER A 71 9.18 18.72 -2.18
CA SER A 71 8.37 17.55 -1.82
C SER A 71 7.77 16.80 -3.03
N ASP A 72 7.98 17.27 -4.25
CA ASP A 72 7.24 16.77 -5.42
C ASP A 72 7.69 15.37 -5.85
N LEU A 73 8.98 15.04 -5.75
CA LEU A 73 9.47 13.67 -6.00
C LEU A 73 8.88 12.66 -5.01
N ARG A 74 8.73 13.05 -3.74
CA ARG A 74 8.18 12.19 -2.68
C ARG A 74 6.67 11.98 -2.85
N LYS A 75 5.94 13.06 -3.18
CA LYS A 75 4.51 12.98 -3.55
C LYS A 75 4.31 12.09 -4.76
N PHE A 76 5.12 12.26 -5.80
CA PHE A 76 5.05 11.48 -7.03
C PHE A 76 5.36 10.00 -6.79
N GLY A 77 6.38 9.69 -5.97
CA GLY A 77 6.69 8.32 -5.56
C GLY A 77 5.54 7.65 -4.80
N LEU A 78 4.84 8.38 -3.93
CA LEU A 78 3.72 7.85 -3.16
C LEU A 78 2.48 7.59 -4.05
N LEU A 79 2.20 8.50 -4.99
CA LEU A 79 1.19 8.32 -6.04
C LEU A 79 1.49 7.10 -6.90
N LEU A 80 2.75 6.95 -7.34
CA LEU A 80 3.17 5.84 -8.16
C LEU A 80 3.03 4.50 -7.42
N VAL A 81 3.48 4.42 -6.16
CA VAL A 81 3.31 3.23 -5.32
C VAL A 81 1.83 2.87 -5.14
N SER A 82 0.98 3.87 -4.85
CA SER A 82 -0.46 3.66 -4.70
C SER A 82 -1.11 3.11 -5.98
N ILE A 83 -0.78 3.69 -7.14
CA ILE A 83 -1.27 3.21 -8.44
C ILE A 83 -0.78 1.80 -8.73
N CYS A 84 0.49 1.49 -8.47
CA CYS A 84 1.05 0.16 -8.66
C CYS A 84 0.36 -0.90 -7.79
N VAL A 85 0.09 -0.58 -6.51
CA VAL A 85 -0.63 -1.49 -5.60
C VAL A 85 -2.06 -1.69 -6.08
N ALA A 86 -2.78 -0.62 -6.42
CA ALA A 86 -4.16 -0.72 -6.91
C ALA A 86 -4.26 -1.53 -8.21
N PHE A 87 -3.35 -1.27 -9.16
CA PHE A 87 -3.28 -2.02 -10.43
C PHE A 87 -2.93 -3.50 -10.18
N GLY A 88 -1.97 -3.77 -9.29
CA GLY A 88 -1.62 -5.13 -8.90
C GLY A 88 -2.81 -5.88 -8.30
N CYS A 89 -3.57 -5.26 -7.39
CA CYS A 89 -4.80 -5.82 -6.85
C CYS A 89 -5.84 -6.09 -7.95
N PHE A 90 -6.03 -5.14 -8.87
CA PHE A 90 -6.96 -5.30 -9.98
C PHE A 90 -6.60 -6.49 -10.88
N VAL A 91 -5.32 -6.66 -11.23
CA VAL A 91 -4.83 -7.80 -12.02
C VAL A 91 -5.02 -9.11 -11.26
N LEU A 92 -4.70 -9.17 -9.97
CA LEU A 92 -4.91 -10.37 -9.14
C LEU A 92 -6.39 -10.75 -9.05
N ILE A 93 -7.28 -9.76 -8.98
CA ILE A 93 -8.73 -9.98 -9.03
C ILE A 93 -9.10 -10.53 -10.40
N MET A 94 -8.72 -9.89 -11.49
CA MET A 94 -9.05 -10.35 -12.85
C MET A 94 -8.55 -11.77 -13.11
N LEU A 95 -7.31 -12.10 -12.76
CA LEU A 95 -6.75 -13.46 -12.86
C LEU A 95 -7.46 -14.46 -11.94
N SER A 96 -8.14 -14.01 -10.89
CA SER A 96 -8.93 -14.88 -10.02
C SER A 96 -10.32 -15.19 -10.57
N TYR A 97 -10.77 -14.44 -11.58
CA TYR A 97 -12.09 -14.52 -12.22
C TYR A 97 -12.05 -15.02 -13.66
N VAL A 98 -10.99 -14.68 -14.42
CA VAL A 98 -10.65 -15.24 -15.74
C VAL A 98 -10.18 -16.66 -15.60
#